data_AF-A0A0M9GRE4-F1
#
_entry.id   AF-A0A0M9GRE4-F1
#
_cell.length_a   1.000
_cell.length_b   1.000
_cell.length_c   1.000
_cell.angle_alpha   90.00
_cell.angle_beta   90.00
_cell.angle_gamma   90.00
#
_symmetry.space_group_name_H-M   'P 1'
#
loop_
_entity.id
_entity.type
_entity.pdbx_description
1 polymer ?
#
loop_
_entity_poly.entity_id
_entity_poly.type
_entity_poly.pdbx_seq_one_letter_code
_entity_poly.pdbx_strand_id
1 'polypeptide(L)'
;MNTKVEAVEKMNVYANELVKMIVKDGKALQDEKLRIAFENVVRAMVDMTNIQLDKEKDAHDTLKTTLSRMKIAHNCMQQNAAIPVKSDNINKPFTMK
;
A
#
# COMPACT_ATOMS: atom_id res chain seq x y z
N MET A 1 -1.76 17.51 20.46
CA MET A 1 -1.64 16.10 20.04
C MET A 1 -0.31 15.92 19.33
N ASN A 2 0.50 14.92 19.72
CA ASN A 2 1.87 14.77 19.23
C ASN A 2 1.85 14.07 17.86
N THR A 3 1.87 14.85 16.77
CA THR A 3 1.72 14.37 15.39
C THR A 3 2.73 13.30 14.98
N LYS A 4 3.90 13.24 15.65
CA LYS A 4 4.89 12.17 15.48
C LYS A 4 4.35 10.82 15.94
N VAL A 5 3.69 10.78 17.10
CA VAL A 5 3.13 9.56 17.69
C VAL A 5 2.02 8.99 16.80
N GLU A 6 1.11 9.85 16.33
CA GLU A 6 0.01 9.44 15.44
C GLU A 6 0.50 8.84 14.11
N ALA A 7 1.56 9.39 13.53
CA ALA A 7 2.12 8.86 12.29
C ALA A 7 2.74 7.47 12.50
N VAL A 8 3.48 7.28 13.60
CA VAL A 8 4.08 5.97 13.93
C VAL A 8 3.01 4.93 14.25
N GLU A 9 1.94 5.30 14.97
CA GLU A 9 0.80 4.42 15.23
C GLU A 9 0.12 3.96 13.92
N LYS A 10 -0.13 4.88 12.97
CA LYS A 10 -0.70 4.53 11.67
C LYS A 10 0.23 3.63 10.85
N MET A 11 1.53 3.88 10.88
CA MET A 11 2.50 3.01 10.22
C MET A 11 2.47 1.59 10.81
N ASN A 12 2.37 1.46 12.13
CA ASN A 12 2.27 0.16 12.79
C ASN A 12 1.01 -0.59 12.36
N VAL A 13 -0.14 0.10 12.23
CA VAL A 13 -1.38 -0.50 11.70
C VAL A 13 -1.15 -1.06 10.30
N TYR A 14 -0.62 -0.25 9.37
CA TYR A 14 -0.38 -0.68 8.00
C TYR A 14 0.61 -1.84 7.90
N ALA A 15 1.68 -1.83 8.70
CA ALA A 15 2.65 -2.92 8.74
C ALA A 15 1.98 -4.25 9.14
N ASN A 16 1.14 -4.24 10.17
CA ASN A 16 0.41 -5.43 10.61
C ASN A 16 -0.59 -5.93 9.56
N GLU A 17 -1.26 -5.04 8.83
CA GLU A 17 -2.17 -5.41 7.74
C GLU A 17 -1.43 -6.02 6.55
N LEU A 18 -0.26 -5.50 6.19
CA LEU A 18 0.60 -6.05 5.15
C LEU A 18 1.04 -7.49 5.47
N VAL A 19 1.45 -7.76 6.71
CA VAL A 19 1.81 -9.11 7.15
C VAL A 19 0.62 -10.06 6.99
N LYS A 20 -0.58 -9.65 7.40
CA LYS A 20 -1.81 -10.46 7.25
C LYS A 20 -2.10 -10.78 5.78
N MET A 21 -1.95 -9.80 4.87
CA MET A 21 -2.19 -9.98 3.44
C MET A 21 -1.17 -10.93 2.79
N ILE A 22 0.12 -10.84 3.14
CA ILE A 22 1.16 -11.75 2.63
C ILE A 22 0.89 -13.20 3.08
N VAL A 23 0.56 -13.40 4.36
CA VAL A 23 0.33 -14.74 4.92
C VAL A 23 -0.94 -15.38 4.34
N LYS A 24 -2.00 -14.59 4.12
CA LYS A 24 -3.30 -15.08 3.65
C LYS A 24 -3.34 -15.28 2.14
N ASP A 25 -2.81 -14.33 1.36
CA ASP A 25 -3.00 -14.24 -0.09
C ASP A 25 -1.69 -14.38 -0.88
N GLY A 26 -0.60 -14.83 -0.24
CA GLY A 26 0.75 -14.87 -0.81
C GLY A 26 0.91 -15.61 -2.15
N LYS A 27 -0.02 -16.51 -2.52
CA LYS A 27 -0.03 -17.19 -3.83
C LYS A 27 -0.77 -16.40 -4.94
N ALA A 28 -1.59 -15.41 -4.58
CA ALA A 28 -2.45 -14.65 -5.48
C ALA A 28 -1.99 -13.21 -5.72
N LEU A 29 -0.91 -12.77 -5.07
CA LEU A 29 -0.33 -11.45 -5.29
C LEU A 29 0.46 -11.45 -6.59
N GLN A 30 0.12 -10.55 -7.51
CA GLN A 30 0.91 -10.34 -8.73
C GLN A 30 2.28 -9.77 -8.35
N ASP A 31 3.34 -10.33 -8.92
CA ASP A 31 4.75 -10.01 -8.60
C ASP A 31 5.03 -8.50 -8.55
N GLU A 32 4.44 -7.71 -9.45
CA GLU A 32 4.64 -6.26 -9.50
C GLU A 32 4.04 -5.52 -8.30
N LYS A 33 2.82 -5.88 -7.87
CA LYS A 33 2.18 -5.24 -6.70
C LYS A 33 2.94 -5.56 -5.42
N LEU A 34 3.38 -6.81 -5.28
CA LEU A 34 4.18 -7.25 -4.15
C LEU A 34 5.53 -6.52 -4.13
N ARG A 35 6.18 -6.37 -5.29
CA ARG A 35 7.44 -5.64 -5.43
C ARG A 35 7.30 -4.17 -5.02
N ILE A 36 6.28 -3.46 -5.52
CA ILE A 36 6.03 -2.04 -5.16
C ILE A 36 5.75 -1.91 -3.67
N ALA A 37 4.93 -2.80 -3.10
CA ALA A 37 4.62 -2.78 -1.68
C ALA A 37 5.88 -3.00 -0.83
N PHE A 38 6.69 -4.00 -1.19
CA PHE A 38 7.93 -4.32 -0.49
C PHE A 38 8.94 -3.16 -0.55
N GLU A 39 9.15 -2.56 -1.73
CA GLU A 39 10.04 -1.40 -1.90
C GLU A 39 9.63 -0.22 -1.01
N ASN A 40 8.32 0.06 -0.90
CA ASN A 40 7.81 1.12 -0.04
C ASN A 40 7.99 0.80 1.46
N VAL A 41 7.79 -0.45 1.88
CA VAL A 41 8.03 -0.88 3.26
C VAL A 41 9.51 -0.77 3.62
N VAL A 42 10.41 -1.23 2.75
CA VAL A 42 11.86 -1.16 2.99
C VAL A 42 12.32 0.30 3.08
N ARG A 43 11.87 1.18 2.18
CA ARG A 43 12.18 2.62 2.28
C ARG A 43 11.62 3.24 3.56
N ALA A 44 10.39 2.89 3.95
CA ALA A 44 9.82 3.37 5.20
C ALA A 44 10.62 2.91 6.43
N MET A 45 11.16 1.69 6.40
CA MET A 45 12.05 1.19 7.45
C MET A 45 13.36 1.97 7.50
N VAL A 46 13.97 2.26 6.34
CA VAL A 46 15.18 3.09 6.26
C VAL A 46 14.94 4.48 6.86
N ASP A 47 13.86 5.16 6.47
CA ASP A 47 13.50 6.47 7.01
C ASP A 47 13.39 6.42 8.55
N MET A 48 12.70 5.42 9.09
CA MET A 48 12.52 5.26 10.54
C MET A 48 13.84 5.01 11.26
N THR A 49 14.74 4.20 10.68
CA THR A 49 16.07 3.99 11.25
C THR A 49 16.93 5.25 11.18
N ASN A 50 16.83 6.05 10.12
CA ASN A 50 17.55 7.32 10.02
C ASN A 50 17.01 8.34 11.03
N ILE A 51 15.70 8.38 11.26
CA ILE A 51 15.09 9.21 12.33
C ILE A 51 15.62 8.79 13.71
N GLN A 52 15.72 7.48 13.99
CA GLN A 52 16.24 7.00 15.28
C GLN A 52 17.76 7.19 15.46
N LEU A 53 18.50 7.26 14.35
CA LEU A 53 19.95 7.53 14.34
C LEU A 53 20.27 9.02 14.26
N ASP A 54 19.27 9.92 14.35
CA ASP A 54 19.41 11.37 14.19
C ASP A 54 20.11 11.78 12.88
N LYS A 55 19.96 10.99 11.82
CA LYS A 55 20.52 11.24 10.49
C LYS A 55 19.64 12.15 9.62
N GLU A 56 18.39 12.34 10.03
CA GLU A 56 17.42 13.19 9.33
C GLU A 56 17.46 14.62 9.87
N LYS A 57 17.64 15.60 8.97
CA LYS A 57 17.58 17.03 9.33
C LYS A 57 16.19 17.48 9.76
N ASP A 58 15.16 16.91 9.13
CA ASP A 58 13.76 17.17 9.44
C ASP A 58 13.02 15.83 9.64
N ALA A 59 13.06 15.34 10.88
CA ALA A 59 12.38 14.11 11.24
C ALA A 59 10.85 14.17 11.07
N HIS A 60 10.25 15.37 11.05
CA HIS A 60 8.80 15.52 10.87
C HIS A 60 8.41 15.32 9.42
N ASP A 61 9.12 15.96 8.51
CA ASP A 61 8.86 15.84 7.08
C ASP A 61 9.21 14.44 6.55
N THR A 62 10.33 13.87 7.02
CA THR A 62 10.69 12.48 6.70
C THR A 62 9.57 11.54 7.15
N LEU A 63 9.03 11.70 8.36
CA LEU A 63 7.95 10.86 8.87
C LEU A 63 6.64 10.98 8.07
N LYS A 64 6.29 12.16 7.54
CA LYS A 64 5.15 12.32 6.62
C LYS A 64 5.34 11.53 5.33
N THR A 65 6.56 11.58 4.78
CA THR A 65 6.92 10.83 3.58
C THR A 65 6.88 9.32 3.84
N THR A 66 7.41 8.89 4.99
CA THR A 66 7.34 7.50 5.46
C THR A 66 5.90 7.00 5.59
N LEU A 67 5.01 7.80 6.18
CA LEU A 67 3.59 7.47 6.27
C LEU A 67 2.95 7.30 4.88
N SER A 68 3.33 8.14 3.92
CA SER A 68 2.85 8.06 2.54
C SER A 68 3.30 6.77 1.85
N ARG A 69 4.55 6.33 2.08
CA ARG A 69 5.08 5.04 1.58
C ARG A 69 4.30 3.86 2.15
N MET A 70 4.04 3.86 3.46
CA MET A 70 3.25 2.80 4.09
C MET A 70 1.82 2.73 3.54
N LYS A 71 1.21 3.88 3.25
CA LYS A 71 -0.11 3.94 2.60
C LYS A 71 -0.09 3.36 1.18
N ILE A 72 0.95 3.65 0.39
CA ILE A 72 1.12 3.07 -0.95
C ILE A 72 1.25 1.56 -0.85
N ALA A 73 2.12 1.06 0.04
CA ALA A 73 2.29 -0.38 0.23
C ALA A 73 0.99 -1.08 0.60
N HIS A 74 0.26 -0.52 1.57
CA HIS A 74 -1.06 -1.02 1.97
C HIS A 74 -2.04 -1.07 0.79
N ASN A 75 -2.14 0.01 0.01
CA ASN A 75 -3.06 0.10 -1.13
C ASN A 75 -2.70 -0.88 -2.26
N CYS A 76 -1.41 -1.14 -2.50
CA CYS A 76 -0.97 -2.16 -3.48
C CYS A 76 -1.42 -3.57 -3.09
N MET A 77 -1.56 -3.84 -1.79
CA MET A 77 -1.84 -5.15 -1.23
C MET A 77 -3.33 -5.40 -0.96
N GLN A 78 -4.15 -4.34 -0.81
CA GLN A 78 -5.59 -4.47 -0.72
C GLN A 78 -6.16 -5.06 -2.03
N GLN A 79 -6.51 -6.35 -2.01
CA GLN A 79 -7.24 -6.99 -3.09
C GLN A 79 -8.73 -6.59 -3.04
N ASN A 80 -9.12 -5.68 -3.95
CA ASN A 80 -10.48 -5.28 -4.32
C ASN A 80 -11.39 -4.59 -3.28
N ALA A 81 -11.68 -3.31 -3.55
CA ALA A 81 -13.04 -2.79 -3.41
C ALA A 81 -13.49 -2.23 -4.78
N ALA A 82 -14.33 -3.00 -5.51
CA ALA A 82 -15.23 -2.61 -6.62
C ALA A 82 -14.64 -2.25 -8.02
N ILE A 83 -15.03 -2.78 -9.19
CA ILE A 83 -15.93 -3.86 -9.68
C ILE A 83 -15.51 -4.22 -11.17
N PRO A 84 -16.19 -5.12 -11.93
CA PRO A 84 -15.56 -6.03 -12.88
C PRO A 84 -15.58 -5.48 -14.32
N VAL A 85 -14.76 -6.06 -15.19
CA VAL A 85 -14.92 -5.89 -16.63
C VAL A 85 -16.25 -6.55 -17.03
N LYS A 86 -17.30 -5.76 -17.27
CA LYS A 86 -18.48 -6.25 -18.01
C LYS A 86 -18.08 -6.45 -19.47
N SER A 87 -17.64 -7.65 -19.79
CA SER A 87 -17.55 -8.14 -21.15
C SER A 87 -18.94 -8.59 -21.62
N ASP A 88 -19.89 -7.66 -21.79
CA ASP A 88 -21.15 -7.99 -22.45
C ASP A 88 -21.03 -7.71 -23.95
N ASN A 89 -20.65 -8.79 -24.63
CA ASN A 89 -20.74 -8.99 -26.06
C ASN A 89 -22.22 -8.92 -26.50
N ILE A 90 -22.64 -7.84 -27.16
CA ILE A 90 -23.92 -7.80 -27.90
C ILE A 90 -23.61 -7.55 -29.37
N ASN A 91 -23.11 -8.59 -30.03
CA ASN A 91 -23.39 -8.79 -31.45
C ASN A 91 -24.63 -9.67 -31.54
N LYS A 92 -25.81 -9.05 -31.73
CA LYS A 92 -27.02 -9.74 -32.23
C LYS A 92 -27.66 -8.90 -33.33
N PRO A 93 -28.08 -9.53 -34.44
CA PRO A 93 -28.40 -8.85 -35.69
C PRO A 93 -29.74 -8.12 -35.63
N PHE A 94 -29.78 -6.92 -36.21
CA PHE A 94 -31.03 -6.22 -36.50
C PHE A 94 -31.85 -7.05 -37.50
N THR A 95 -32.96 -7.62 -37.06
CA THR A 95 -34.00 -8.18 -37.96
C THR A 95 -35.09 -7.14 -38.17
N MET A 96 -35.28 -6.75 -39.45
CA MET A 96 -36.38 -5.93 -39.96
C MET A 96 -37.73 -6.64 -39.80
N LYS A 97 -38.75 -5.89 -39.34
CA LYS A 97 -40.16 -6.12 -39.66
C LYS A 97 -40.82 -4.78 -39.92
#